data_AF-A0A1V4X7V5-F1
#
_entry.id   AF-A0A1V4X7V5-F1
#
_cell.length_a   1.000
_cell.length_b   1.000
_cell.length_c   1.000
_cell.angle_alpha   90.00
_cell.angle_beta   90.00
_cell.angle_gamma   90.00
#
_symmetry.space_group_name_H-M   'P 1'
#
loop_
_entity.id
_entity.type
_entity.pdbx_description
1 polymer ?
#
loop_
_entity_poly.entity_id
_entity_poly.type
_entity_poly.pdbx_seq_one_letter_code
_entity_poly.pdbx_strand_id
1 'polypeptide(L)'
;MKVIVSSLLVGLLVTAPALCAAAYGAPKCLARDPSDTVEYTVAKARPSQRELLARLVYAEALSTGIGDDPLVHEAIAWGVMNRVRLAERSESAKRSYGSGIRGVVFKKDQFNPAVSPRSPFSKDFLCPKEPALWKMAFEAAGKVLAGGKNPFIQTLWEQENGLSLVVNFYYPKSVQAQGPHPPWEDGGGLEFIGDVMIGEKLLPAEHVRFYRLARPPADLKPAR
;
A
#
# COMPACT_ATOMS: atom_id res chain seq x y z
N MET A 1 9.59 -70.75 33.70
CA MET A 1 8.71 -69.86 34.50
C MET A 1 8.86 -68.44 33.99
N LYS A 2 7.75 -67.69 34.01
CA LYS A 2 7.40 -66.52 33.17
C LYS A 2 8.46 -65.43 33.01
N VAL A 3 8.69 -65.05 31.75
CA VAL A 3 9.32 -63.82 31.28
C VAL A 3 8.34 -62.66 31.42
N ILE A 4 8.76 -61.54 32.02
CA ILE A 4 8.04 -60.27 31.94
C ILE A 4 9.05 -59.18 31.56
N VAL A 5 9.03 -58.80 30.30
CA VAL A 5 9.70 -57.61 29.76
C VAL A 5 8.72 -56.45 29.91
N SER A 6 8.89 -55.61 30.92
CA SER A 6 8.15 -54.35 31.05
C SER A 6 8.73 -53.34 30.06
N SER A 7 8.12 -53.26 28.88
CA SER A 7 8.40 -52.21 27.90
C SER A 7 7.65 -50.94 28.30
N LEU A 8 8.40 -49.91 28.70
CA LEU A 8 7.90 -48.54 28.91
C LEU A 8 7.54 -47.94 27.54
N LEU A 9 6.26 -47.80 27.23
CA LEU A 9 5.77 -47.05 26.08
C LEU A 9 5.69 -45.56 26.44
N VAL A 10 6.72 -44.82 26.05
CA VAL A 10 6.70 -43.35 26.03
C VAL A 10 5.89 -42.92 24.80
N GLY A 11 4.61 -42.64 25.00
CA GLY A 11 3.75 -42.02 23.99
C GLY A 11 3.98 -40.51 23.96
N LEU A 12 4.87 -40.05 23.07
CA LEU A 12 5.04 -38.63 22.77
C LEU A 12 3.88 -38.16 21.88
N LEU A 13 2.84 -37.55 22.48
CA LEU A 13 1.78 -36.85 21.76
C LEU A 13 2.37 -35.57 21.12
N VAL A 14 2.76 -35.65 19.86
CA VAL A 14 3.00 -34.47 19.01
C VAL A 14 1.82 -34.32 18.07
N THR A 15 0.74 -33.70 18.55
CA THR A 15 -0.28 -33.14 17.66
C THR A 15 0.04 -31.67 17.48
N ALA A 16 0.80 -31.39 16.43
CA ALA A 16 1.08 -30.05 15.94
C ALA A 16 -0.24 -29.28 15.70
N PRO A 17 -0.34 -27.99 16.07
CA PRO A 17 -1.40 -27.16 15.55
C PRO A 17 -1.11 -26.96 14.06
N ALA A 18 -1.91 -27.60 13.22
CA ALA A 18 -2.03 -27.23 11.82
C ALA A 18 -2.54 -25.79 11.78
N LEU A 19 -1.61 -24.84 11.72
CA LEU A 19 -1.87 -23.49 11.25
C LEU A 19 -2.47 -23.64 9.86
N CYS A 20 -3.79 -23.55 9.76
CA CYS A 20 -4.48 -23.35 8.51
C CYS A 20 -3.93 -22.07 7.88
N ALA A 21 -2.90 -22.22 7.05
CA ALA A 21 -2.58 -21.25 6.03
C ALA A 21 -3.80 -21.21 5.10
N ALA A 22 -4.74 -20.32 5.41
CA ALA A 22 -5.77 -19.96 4.47
C ALA A 22 -5.04 -19.59 3.18
N ALA A 23 -5.22 -20.38 2.13
CA ALA A 23 -4.72 -20.04 0.82
C ALA A 23 -5.34 -18.68 0.48
N TYR A 24 -4.55 -17.61 0.57
CA TYR A 24 -4.95 -16.27 0.16
C TYR A 24 -5.07 -16.29 -1.37
N GLY A 25 -6.15 -16.86 -1.87
CA GLY A 25 -6.53 -16.75 -3.26
C GLY A 25 -6.75 -15.28 -3.62
N ALA A 26 -6.49 -14.94 -4.88
CA ALA A 26 -6.87 -13.65 -5.43
C ALA A 26 -8.38 -13.40 -5.16
N PRO A 27 -8.78 -12.14 -4.90
CA PRO A 27 -10.16 -11.83 -4.55
C PRO A 27 -11.03 -12.00 -5.80
N LYS A 28 -12.34 -12.14 -5.61
CA LYS A 28 -13.27 -12.17 -6.75
C LYS A 28 -13.14 -10.88 -7.56
N CYS A 29 -13.16 -11.01 -8.87
CA CYS A 29 -13.15 -9.86 -9.76
C CYS A 29 -14.45 -9.06 -9.61
N LEU A 30 -14.32 -7.73 -9.63
CA LEU A 30 -15.44 -6.81 -9.59
C LEU A 30 -15.88 -6.56 -11.03
N ALA A 31 -17.01 -7.15 -11.42
CA ALA A 31 -17.57 -6.96 -12.74
C ALA A 31 -18.00 -5.49 -12.92
N ARG A 32 -17.48 -4.83 -13.95
CA ARG A 32 -17.80 -3.45 -14.31
C ARG A 32 -18.66 -3.43 -15.58
N ASP A 33 -19.82 -2.78 -15.50
CA ASP A 33 -20.57 -2.42 -16.70
C ASP A 33 -19.81 -1.32 -17.47
N PRO A 34 -19.72 -1.36 -18.81
CA PRO A 34 -19.13 -0.28 -19.59
C PRO A 34 -19.59 1.14 -19.21
N SER A 35 -20.83 1.33 -18.77
CA SER A 35 -21.35 2.64 -18.33
C SER A 35 -20.87 3.09 -16.96
N ASP A 36 -20.40 2.16 -16.12
CA ASP A 36 -20.00 2.44 -14.74
C ASP A 36 -18.57 2.98 -14.65
N THR A 37 -18.37 3.95 -13.76
CA THR A 37 -17.02 4.33 -13.33
C THR A 37 -16.43 3.25 -12.43
N VAL A 38 -15.09 3.16 -12.40
CA VAL A 38 -14.37 2.26 -11.49
C VAL A 38 -14.79 2.52 -10.04
N GLU A 39 -14.90 3.80 -9.66
CA GLU A 39 -15.34 4.21 -8.33
C GLU A 39 -16.74 3.70 -7.98
N TYR A 40 -17.69 3.79 -8.92
CA TYR A 40 -19.06 3.32 -8.73
C TYR A 40 -19.12 1.80 -8.59
N THR A 41 -18.40 1.06 -9.45
CA THR A 41 -18.29 -0.40 -9.35
C THR A 41 -17.77 -0.84 -7.98
N VAL A 42 -16.71 -0.19 -7.48
CA VAL A 42 -16.17 -0.47 -6.14
C VAL A 42 -17.16 -0.07 -5.03
N ALA A 43 -17.89 1.05 -5.19
CA ALA A 43 -18.91 1.46 -4.22
C ALA A 43 -20.00 0.41 -4.06
N LYS A 44 -20.44 -0.17 -5.17
CA LYS A 44 -21.46 -1.22 -5.20
C LYS A 44 -20.97 -2.52 -4.55
N ALA A 45 -19.71 -2.89 -4.80
CA ALA A 45 -19.11 -4.10 -4.25
C ALA A 45 -18.83 -4.02 -2.74
N ARG A 46 -18.64 -2.80 -2.20
CA ARG A 46 -18.35 -2.54 -0.77
C ARG A 46 -17.22 -3.42 -0.21
N PRO A 47 -16.03 -3.46 -0.85
CA PRO A 47 -14.91 -4.21 -0.29
C PRO A 47 -14.51 -3.65 1.07
N SER A 48 -13.89 -4.49 1.90
CA SER A 48 -13.27 -4.02 3.14
C SER A 48 -12.21 -2.95 2.84
N GLN A 49 -11.91 -2.10 3.81
CA GLN A 49 -10.83 -1.10 3.68
C GLN A 49 -9.49 -1.73 3.29
N ARG A 50 -9.18 -2.90 3.87
CA ARG A 50 -7.97 -3.66 3.54
C ARG A 50 -7.98 -4.15 2.11
N GLU A 51 -9.10 -4.70 1.65
CA GLU A 51 -9.20 -5.17 0.26
C GLU A 51 -9.12 -4.00 -0.74
N LEU A 52 -9.78 -2.87 -0.46
CA LEU A 52 -9.71 -1.68 -1.31
C LEU A 52 -8.26 -1.18 -1.44
N LEU A 53 -7.55 -1.06 -0.31
CA LEU A 53 -6.16 -0.65 -0.30
C LEU A 53 -5.27 -1.67 -1.02
N ALA A 54 -5.48 -2.98 -0.80
CA ALA A 54 -4.73 -4.03 -1.47
C ALA A 54 -4.94 -4.04 -2.99
N ARG A 55 -6.17 -3.81 -3.47
CA ARG A 55 -6.46 -3.67 -4.91
C ARG A 55 -5.70 -2.49 -5.52
N LEU A 56 -5.67 -1.35 -4.82
CA LEU A 56 -4.88 -0.19 -5.25
C LEU A 56 -3.39 -0.55 -5.32
N VAL A 57 -2.83 -1.07 -4.22
CA VAL A 57 -1.42 -1.43 -4.11
C VAL A 57 -1.01 -2.46 -5.17
N TYR A 58 -1.85 -3.46 -5.44
CA TYR A 58 -1.62 -4.45 -6.50
C TYR A 58 -1.50 -3.79 -7.88
N ALA A 59 -2.49 -2.96 -8.24
CA ALA A 59 -2.51 -2.30 -9.56
C ALA A 59 -1.36 -1.29 -9.72
N GLU A 60 -1.05 -0.55 -8.66
CA GLU A 60 0.06 0.41 -8.64
C GLU A 60 1.42 -0.30 -8.65
N ALA A 61 1.59 -1.41 -7.93
CA ALA A 61 2.82 -2.20 -7.98
C ALA A 61 3.08 -2.73 -9.39
N LEU A 62 2.06 -3.23 -10.09
CA LEU A 62 2.18 -3.63 -11.49
C LEU A 62 2.55 -2.47 -12.41
N SER A 63 2.00 -1.27 -12.16
CA SER A 63 2.30 -0.09 -12.98
C SER A 63 3.74 0.39 -12.83
N THR A 64 4.45 0.00 -11.77
CA THR A 64 5.87 0.32 -11.59
C THR A 64 6.81 -0.40 -12.57
N GLY A 65 6.40 -1.54 -13.12
CA GLY A 65 7.26 -2.43 -13.91
C GLY A 65 8.14 -3.39 -13.09
N ILE A 66 8.06 -3.34 -11.76
CA ILE A 66 8.83 -4.15 -10.79
C ILE A 66 7.92 -4.68 -9.68
N GLY A 67 6.69 -5.04 -10.06
CA GLY A 67 5.65 -5.47 -9.15
C GLY A 67 5.87 -6.84 -8.52
N ASP A 68 7.00 -7.50 -8.74
CA ASP A 68 7.42 -8.73 -8.07
C ASP A 68 8.23 -8.47 -6.78
N ASP A 69 8.64 -7.23 -6.53
CA ASP A 69 9.31 -6.81 -5.30
C ASP A 69 8.28 -6.53 -4.17
N PRO A 70 8.32 -7.26 -3.04
CA PRO A 70 7.44 -7.00 -1.91
C PRO A 70 7.67 -5.63 -1.25
N LEU A 71 8.88 -5.05 -1.37
CA LEU A 71 9.15 -3.71 -0.84
C LEU A 71 8.36 -2.63 -1.57
N VAL A 72 8.16 -2.78 -2.89
CA VAL A 72 7.36 -1.84 -3.70
C VAL A 72 5.92 -1.80 -3.19
N HIS A 73 5.33 -2.96 -2.91
CA HIS A 73 3.97 -3.05 -2.36
C HIS A 73 3.85 -2.36 -1.01
N GLU A 74 4.78 -2.62 -0.09
CA GLU A 74 4.78 -2.00 1.23
C GLU A 74 4.98 -0.48 1.13
N ALA A 75 5.91 -0.02 0.30
CA ALA A 75 6.21 1.39 0.12
C ALA A 75 5.00 2.16 -0.44
N ILE A 76 4.33 1.62 -1.46
CA ILE A 76 3.11 2.20 -2.02
C ILE A 76 1.99 2.21 -0.98
N ALA A 77 1.79 1.12 -0.23
CA ALA A 77 0.77 1.06 0.82
C ALA A 77 0.98 2.15 1.89
N TRP A 78 2.23 2.36 2.31
CA TRP A 78 2.59 3.44 3.22
C TRP A 78 2.38 4.82 2.61
N GLY A 79 2.80 5.04 1.36
CA GLY A 79 2.59 6.30 0.64
C GLY A 79 1.11 6.68 0.55
N VAL A 80 0.23 5.72 0.25
CA VAL A 80 -1.23 5.91 0.27
C VAL A 80 -1.71 6.26 1.68
N MET A 81 -1.30 5.50 2.69
CA MET A 81 -1.73 5.72 4.07
C MET A 81 -1.20 7.03 4.67
N ASN A 82 -0.06 7.55 4.21
CA ASN A 82 0.44 8.87 4.60
C ASN A 82 -0.56 9.95 4.19
N ARG A 83 -1.09 9.88 2.96
CA ARG A 83 -2.14 10.81 2.51
C ARG A 83 -3.42 10.68 3.35
N VAL A 84 -3.84 9.45 3.65
CA VAL A 84 -5.04 9.18 4.48
C VAL A 84 -4.88 9.80 5.87
N ARG A 85 -3.79 9.49 6.58
CA ARG A 85 -3.55 9.96 7.94
C ARG A 85 -3.35 11.47 8.02
N LEU A 86 -2.73 12.07 7.00
CA LEU A 86 -2.59 13.52 6.92
C LEU A 86 -3.96 14.19 6.70
N ALA A 87 -4.80 13.64 5.82
CA ALA A 87 -6.16 14.11 5.57
C ALA A 87 -7.12 13.94 6.76
N GLU A 88 -6.85 13.00 7.67
CA GLU A 88 -7.60 12.85 8.92
C GLU A 88 -7.34 14.00 9.91
N ARG A 89 -6.19 14.68 9.79
CA ARG A 89 -5.77 15.74 10.73
C ARG A 89 -5.73 17.14 10.14
N SER A 90 -5.76 17.27 8.81
CA SER A 90 -5.71 18.56 8.10
C SER A 90 -6.85 18.66 7.09
N GLU A 91 -7.62 19.74 7.17
CA GLU A 91 -8.69 20.05 6.22
C GLU A 91 -8.13 20.43 4.85
N SER A 92 -6.96 21.07 4.81
CA SER A 92 -6.27 21.33 3.55
C SER A 92 -5.79 20.02 2.91
N ALA A 93 -5.21 19.09 3.67
CA ALA A 93 -4.84 17.77 3.19
C ALA A 93 -6.07 16.93 2.79
N LYS A 94 -7.19 17.03 3.52
CA LYS A 94 -8.46 16.38 3.15
C LYS A 94 -8.99 16.91 1.82
N ARG A 95 -8.89 18.21 1.56
CA ARG A 95 -9.26 18.79 0.26
C ARG A 95 -8.32 18.34 -0.86
N SER A 96 -7.01 18.27 -0.61
CA SER A 96 -6.02 17.86 -1.60
C SER A 96 -6.08 16.37 -1.90
N TYR A 97 -6.22 15.53 -0.86
CA TYR A 97 -6.08 14.10 -0.97
C TYR A 97 -7.39 13.32 -0.88
N GLY A 98 -8.47 13.90 -0.37
CA GLY A 98 -9.71 13.18 -0.10
C GLY A 98 -9.76 12.58 1.31
N SER A 99 -10.96 12.18 1.75
CA SER A 99 -11.22 11.71 3.11
C SER A 99 -11.27 10.18 3.20
N GLY A 100 -10.47 9.59 4.09
CA GLY A 100 -10.35 8.15 4.26
C GLY A 100 -9.76 7.44 3.02
N ILE A 101 -9.59 6.12 3.11
CA ILE A 101 -8.96 5.32 2.05
C ILE A 101 -9.69 5.46 0.73
N ARG A 102 -11.02 5.37 0.73
CA ARG A 102 -11.83 5.52 -0.48
C ARG A 102 -11.65 6.91 -1.11
N GLY A 103 -11.70 7.96 -0.30
CA GLY A 103 -11.53 9.33 -0.77
C GLY A 103 -10.14 9.55 -1.37
N VAL A 104 -9.10 8.94 -0.80
CA VAL A 104 -7.74 8.98 -1.33
C VAL A 104 -7.58 8.22 -2.64
N VAL A 105 -8.08 6.99 -2.70
CA VAL A 105 -7.99 6.13 -3.89
C VAL A 105 -8.67 6.78 -5.11
N PHE A 106 -9.84 7.39 -4.92
CA PHE A 106 -10.64 7.94 -6.02
C PHE A 106 -10.53 9.45 -6.17
N LYS A 107 -9.68 10.11 -5.40
CA LYS A 107 -9.39 11.53 -5.63
C LYS A 107 -8.80 11.69 -7.02
N LYS A 108 -9.40 12.61 -7.78
CA LYS A 108 -8.95 12.98 -9.12
C LYS A 108 -7.44 13.21 -9.14
N ASP A 109 -6.77 12.62 -10.15
CA ASP A 109 -5.34 12.80 -10.44
C ASP A 109 -4.34 12.16 -9.47
N GLN A 110 -4.77 11.35 -8.50
CA GLN A 110 -3.83 10.65 -7.60
C GLN A 110 -3.36 9.28 -8.08
N PHE A 111 -4.29 8.47 -8.59
CA PHE A 111 -4.05 7.05 -8.95
C PHE A 111 -4.64 6.74 -10.33
N ASN A 112 -4.54 7.71 -11.26
CA ASN A 112 -5.11 7.59 -12.59
C ASN A 112 -4.75 6.27 -13.30
N PRO A 113 -3.52 5.71 -13.17
CA PRO A 113 -3.22 4.36 -13.63
C PRO A 113 -4.19 3.30 -13.08
N ALA A 114 -4.34 3.17 -11.76
CA ALA A 114 -5.19 2.14 -11.17
C ALA A 114 -6.70 2.39 -11.30
N VAL A 115 -7.18 3.64 -11.43
CA VAL A 115 -8.63 3.92 -11.33
C VAL A 115 -9.27 4.57 -12.56
N SER A 116 -8.50 4.89 -13.61
CA SER A 116 -9.07 5.46 -14.83
C SER A 116 -9.71 4.39 -15.73
N PRO A 117 -10.93 4.59 -16.27
CA PRO A 117 -11.63 3.58 -17.08
C PRO A 117 -10.88 3.05 -18.30
N ARG A 118 -9.95 3.85 -18.85
CA ARG A 118 -9.16 3.51 -20.05
C ARG A 118 -7.79 2.92 -19.73
N SER A 119 -7.37 2.95 -18.47
CA SER A 119 -6.05 2.45 -18.09
C SER A 119 -6.05 0.92 -18.06
N PRO A 120 -5.01 0.25 -18.58
CA PRO A 120 -4.88 -1.21 -18.44
C PRO A 120 -4.89 -1.64 -16.98
N PHE A 121 -4.22 -0.89 -16.09
CA PHE A 121 -4.11 -1.20 -14.66
C PHE A 121 -5.44 -1.08 -13.90
N SER A 122 -6.46 -0.42 -14.48
CA SER A 122 -7.81 -0.42 -13.89
C SER A 122 -8.48 -1.78 -13.93
N LYS A 123 -8.11 -2.63 -14.90
CA LYS A 123 -8.56 -4.03 -14.96
C LYS A 123 -7.92 -4.83 -13.83
N ASP A 124 -6.65 -4.59 -13.54
CA ASP A 124 -5.91 -5.23 -12.44
C ASP A 124 -6.44 -4.80 -11.07
N PHE A 125 -6.81 -3.53 -10.92
CA PHE A 125 -7.48 -3.03 -9.71
C PHE A 125 -8.83 -3.74 -9.44
N LEU A 126 -9.64 -3.91 -10.49
CA LEU A 126 -10.95 -4.58 -10.38
C LEU A 126 -10.82 -6.11 -10.31
N CYS A 127 -9.77 -6.69 -10.88
CA CYS A 127 -9.59 -8.13 -11.02
C CYS A 127 -8.12 -8.52 -10.85
N PRO A 128 -7.59 -8.53 -9.61
CA PRO A 128 -6.28 -9.11 -9.34
C PRO A 128 -6.29 -10.59 -9.71
N LYS A 129 -5.29 -11.04 -10.48
CA LYS A 129 -5.25 -12.41 -11.03
C LYS A 129 -4.13 -13.24 -10.43
N GLU A 130 -2.98 -12.61 -10.16
CA GLU A 130 -1.78 -13.30 -9.70
C GLU A 130 -1.83 -13.46 -8.17
N PRO A 131 -1.99 -14.70 -7.64
CA PRO A 131 -2.17 -14.90 -6.20
C PRO A 131 -0.95 -14.48 -5.37
N ALA A 132 0.26 -14.67 -5.92
CA ALA A 132 1.49 -14.28 -5.24
C ALA A 132 1.58 -12.76 -5.05
N LEU A 133 1.32 -11.99 -6.10
CA LEU A 133 1.35 -10.52 -6.04
C LEU A 133 0.18 -9.98 -5.21
N TRP A 134 -1.00 -10.60 -5.32
CA TRP A 134 -2.14 -10.27 -4.46
C TRP A 134 -1.81 -10.44 -2.98
N LYS A 135 -1.15 -11.54 -2.62
CA LYS A 135 -0.73 -11.80 -1.23
C LYS A 135 0.18 -10.67 -0.74
N MET A 136 1.18 -10.26 -1.52
CA MET A 136 2.07 -9.15 -1.17
C MET A 136 1.29 -7.85 -0.93
N ALA A 137 0.39 -7.49 -1.85
CA ALA A 137 -0.44 -6.29 -1.71
C ALA A 137 -1.37 -6.36 -0.48
N PHE A 138 -1.96 -7.52 -0.21
CA PHE A 138 -2.89 -7.72 0.90
C PHE A 138 -2.20 -7.74 2.27
N GLU A 139 -0.98 -8.28 2.33
CA GLU A 139 -0.10 -8.22 3.51
C GLU A 139 0.38 -6.79 3.77
N ALA A 140 0.87 -6.09 2.74
CA ALA A 140 1.25 -4.69 2.81
C ALA A 140 0.10 -3.80 3.33
N ALA A 141 -1.09 -3.93 2.74
CA ALA A 141 -2.29 -3.23 3.19
C ALA A 141 -2.63 -3.53 4.66
N GLY A 142 -2.53 -4.81 5.07
CA GLY A 142 -2.75 -5.20 6.46
C GLY A 142 -1.76 -4.55 7.43
N LYS A 143 -0.47 -4.54 7.07
CA LYS A 143 0.61 -3.97 7.89
C LYS A 143 0.41 -2.47 8.12
N VAL A 144 0.09 -1.71 7.09
CA VAL A 144 -0.07 -0.25 7.20
C VAL A 144 -1.37 0.14 7.92
N LEU A 145 -2.43 -0.68 7.80
CA LEU A 145 -3.68 -0.48 8.56
C LEU A 145 -3.53 -0.81 10.04
N ALA A 146 -2.68 -1.78 10.39
CA ALA A 146 -2.36 -2.10 11.78
C ALA A 146 -1.59 -0.98 12.52
N GLY A 147 -1.10 0.05 11.80
CA GLY A 147 -0.49 1.21 12.45
C GLY A 147 0.96 1.01 12.88
N GLY A 148 1.71 0.09 12.25
CA GLY A 148 3.12 -0.16 12.57
C GLY A 148 4.07 1.03 12.37
N LYS A 149 5.38 0.80 12.58
CA LYS A 149 6.42 1.83 12.37
C LYS A 149 6.44 2.26 10.89
N ASN A 150 6.06 3.51 10.64
CA ASN A 150 6.07 4.10 9.31
C ASN A 150 7.51 4.42 8.87
N PRO A 151 8.03 3.83 7.78
CA PRO A 151 9.41 4.04 7.34
C PRO A 151 9.70 5.47 6.83
N PHE A 152 8.65 6.25 6.56
CA PHE A 152 8.78 7.61 6.01
C PHE A 152 8.85 8.71 7.07
N ILE A 153 8.60 8.38 8.34
CA ILE A 153 8.78 9.32 9.45
C ILE A 153 10.28 9.42 9.74
N GLN A 154 10.88 10.54 9.36
CA GLN A 154 12.33 10.75 9.46
C GLN A 154 12.68 12.05 10.18
N THR A 155 11.97 13.14 9.89
CA THR A 155 12.25 14.45 10.47
C THR A 155 11.75 14.56 11.92
N LEU A 156 12.30 15.50 12.70
CA LEU A 156 11.85 15.75 14.06
C LEU A 156 10.35 16.07 14.12
N TRP A 157 9.86 16.91 13.20
CA TRP A 157 8.43 17.25 13.13
C TRP A 157 7.56 16.02 12.87
N GLU A 158 7.96 15.15 11.93
CA GLU A 158 7.21 13.92 11.62
C GLU A 158 7.17 12.96 12.82
N GLN A 159 8.28 12.86 13.57
CA GLN A 159 8.38 12.04 14.77
C GLN A 159 7.48 12.57 15.89
N GLU A 160 7.56 13.88 16.19
CA GLU A 160 6.74 14.53 17.22
C GLU A 160 5.24 14.45 16.91
N ASN A 161 4.86 14.45 15.63
CA ASN A 161 3.47 14.44 15.22
C ASN A 161 2.94 13.03 14.89
N GLY A 162 3.81 12.02 14.79
CA GLY A 162 3.42 10.68 14.33
C GLY A 162 2.83 10.66 12.92
N LEU A 163 3.21 11.63 12.08
CA LEU A 163 2.70 11.83 10.72
C LEU A 163 3.88 11.88 9.75
N SER A 164 3.74 11.24 8.59
CA SER A 164 4.69 11.39 7.49
C SER A 164 4.24 12.50 6.56
N LEU A 165 5.18 13.35 6.12
CA LEU A 165 4.96 14.34 5.07
C LEU A 165 5.31 13.78 3.69
N VAL A 166 5.75 12.52 3.59
CA VAL A 166 6.02 11.82 2.34
C VAL A 166 4.70 11.36 1.72
N VAL A 167 4.21 12.16 0.79
CA VAL A 167 2.86 12.01 0.21
C VAL A 167 2.89 11.92 -1.32
N ASN A 168 4.03 12.16 -1.96
CA ASN A 168 4.16 12.03 -3.41
C ASN A 168 5.13 10.91 -3.75
N PHE A 169 4.82 10.17 -4.80
CA PHE A 169 5.69 9.13 -5.32
C PHE A 169 5.58 9.00 -6.83
N TYR A 170 6.65 8.54 -7.45
CA TYR A 170 6.81 8.40 -8.89
C TYR A 170 7.50 7.09 -9.22
N TYR A 171 7.18 6.51 -10.38
CA TYR A 171 7.68 5.20 -10.81
C TYR A 171 8.58 5.36 -12.04
N PRO A 172 9.91 5.45 -11.89
CA PRO A 172 10.81 5.74 -13.01
C PRO A 172 10.79 4.70 -14.12
N LYS A 173 10.53 3.43 -13.77
CA LYS A 173 10.52 2.28 -14.68
C LYS A 173 9.12 1.95 -15.24
N SER A 174 8.11 2.75 -14.90
CA SER A 174 6.75 2.55 -15.41
C SER A 174 6.68 2.78 -16.91
N VAL A 175 5.87 1.97 -17.61
CA VAL A 175 5.54 2.20 -19.02
C VAL A 175 4.79 3.52 -19.26
N GLN A 176 4.28 4.15 -18.20
CA GLN A 176 3.60 5.44 -18.24
C GLN A 176 4.53 6.61 -17.85
N ALA A 177 5.78 6.32 -17.47
CA ALA A 177 6.75 7.35 -17.13
C ALA A 177 7.20 8.11 -18.39
N GLN A 178 7.39 9.42 -18.26
CA GLN A 178 7.94 10.28 -19.32
C GLN A 178 9.47 10.43 -19.23
N GLY A 179 10.09 9.77 -18.26
CA GLY A 179 11.52 9.83 -17.98
C GLY A 179 11.83 9.30 -16.57
N PRO A 180 13.09 9.39 -16.13
CA PRO A 180 13.48 8.94 -14.80
C PRO A 180 13.00 9.87 -13.67
N HIS A 181 12.59 11.09 -14.01
CA HIS A 181 12.18 12.13 -13.06
C HIS A 181 10.74 12.60 -13.35
N PRO A 182 9.92 12.87 -12.32
CA PRO A 182 8.62 13.46 -12.52
C PRO A 182 8.73 14.92 -12.98
N PRO A 183 7.80 15.41 -13.83
CA PRO A 183 7.86 16.77 -14.38
C PRO A 183 7.68 17.89 -13.33
N TRP A 184 7.29 17.54 -12.10
CA TRP A 184 7.05 18.47 -11.00
C TRP A 184 8.17 18.47 -9.94
N GLU A 185 9.25 17.70 -10.13
CA GLU A 185 10.35 17.57 -9.16
C GLU A 185 10.95 18.93 -8.76
N ASP A 186 11.11 19.85 -9.72
CA ASP A 186 11.72 21.17 -9.50
C ASP A 186 10.72 22.25 -9.03
N GLY A 187 9.47 21.87 -8.71
CA GLY A 187 8.40 22.80 -8.36
C GLY A 187 8.50 23.43 -6.97
N GLY A 188 9.52 23.08 -6.16
CA GLY A 188 9.82 23.66 -4.84
C GLY A 188 8.85 23.31 -3.70
N GLY A 189 7.67 22.75 -4.00
CA GLY A 189 6.71 22.29 -2.97
C GLY A 189 7.02 20.91 -2.38
N LEU A 190 7.94 20.19 -2.99
CA LEU A 190 8.26 18.79 -2.67
C LEU A 190 9.78 18.60 -2.65
N GLU A 191 10.24 17.75 -1.72
CA GLU A 191 11.64 17.38 -1.54
C GLU A 191 11.81 15.88 -1.78
N PHE A 192 12.68 15.52 -2.71
CA PHE A 192 13.06 14.13 -2.94
C PHE A 192 13.81 13.56 -1.73
N ILE A 193 13.43 12.37 -1.25
CA ILE A 193 13.98 11.82 0.00
C ILE A 193 15.09 10.77 -0.19
N GLY A 194 15.46 10.45 -1.43
CA GLY A 194 16.42 9.38 -1.70
C GLY A 194 15.82 7.98 -1.54
N ASP A 195 16.70 7.03 -1.23
CA ASP A 195 16.34 5.64 -0.97
C ASP A 195 15.60 5.49 0.37
N VAL A 196 14.77 4.44 0.50
CA VAL A 196 13.90 4.26 1.66
C VAL A 196 14.21 2.95 2.37
N MET A 197 14.49 3.01 3.66
CA MET A 197 14.62 1.81 4.51
C MET A 197 13.25 1.32 4.97
N ILE A 198 12.86 0.13 4.53
CA ILE A 198 11.62 -0.55 4.95
C ILE A 198 12.00 -1.79 5.76
N GLY A 199 11.84 -1.68 7.08
CA GLY A 199 12.45 -2.63 8.00
C GLY A 199 13.97 -2.56 7.89
N GLU A 200 14.61 -3.68 7.55
CA GLU A 200 16.07 -3.79 7.39
C GLU A 200 16.50 -3.77 5.92
N LYS A 201 15.57 -3.57 4.99
CA LYS A 201 15.85 -3.60 3.55
C LYS A 201 15.75 -2.21 2.94
N LEU A 202 16.68 -1.92 2.03
CA LEU A 202 16.70 -0.68 1.26
C LEU A 202 15.86 -0.84 0.00
N LEU A 203 14.90 0.06 -0.20
CA LEU A 203 14.21 0.26 -1.47
C LEU A 203 14.92 1.39 -2.25
N PRO A 204 15.56 1.09 -3.39
CA PRO A 204 16.23 2.10 -4.20
C PRO A 204 15.25 3.10 -4.81
N ALA A 205 15.65 4.36 -4.94
CA ALA A 205 14.82 5.39 -5.57
C ALA A 205 14.60 5.15 -7.08
N GLU A 206 15.46 4.35 -7.73
CA GLU A 206 15.23 3.90 -9.11
C GLU A 206 14.02 2.97 -9.25
N HIS A 207 13.54 2.38 -8.14
CA HIS A 207 12.34 1.56 -8.10
C HIS A 207 11.10 2.44 -7.89
N VAL A 208 11.10 3.22 -6.81
CA VAL A 208 10.04 4.18 -6.50
C VAL A 208 10.69 5.42 -5.90
N ARG A 209 10.47 6.58 -6.52
CA ARG A 209 10.93 7.87 -5.99
C ARG A 209 9.87 8.42 -5.05
N PHE A 210 10.26 8.78 -3.83
CA PHE A 210 9.35 9.36 -2.83
C PHE A 210 9.70 10.82 -2.55
N TYR A 211 8.67 11.59 -2.23
CA TYR A 211 8.77 13.04 -2.06
C TYR A 211 7.97 13.52 -0.85
N ARG A 212 8.65 14.33 -0.05
CA ARG A 212 8.14 14.97 1.17
C ARG A 212 7.60 16.35 0.85
N LEU A 213 6.52 16.78 1.50
CA LEU A 213 6.14 18.19 1.51
C LEU A 213 7.26 19.03 2.14
N ALA A 214 7.71 20.08 1.45
CA ALA A 214 8.74 20.98 1.98
C ALA A 214 8.31 21.67 3.29
N ARG A 215 6.99 21.78 3.52
CA ARG A 215 6.41 22.31 4.77
C ARG A 215 5.16 21.52 5.16
N PRO A 216 4.90 21.32 6.47
CA PRO A 216 3.64 20.78 6.92
C PRO A 216 2.44 21.63 6.45
N PRO A 217 1.25 21.03 6.24
CA PRO A 217 0.03 21.79 6.02
C PRO A 217 -0.20 22.85 7.11
N ALA A 218 -0.45 24.10 6.71
CA ALA A 218 -0.51 25.25 7.63
C ALA A 218 -1.66 25.18 8.65
N ASP A 219 -2.68 24.36 8.38
CA ASP A 219 -3.82 24.13 9.27
C ASP A 219 -3.58 23.01 10.29
N LEU A 220 -2.45 22.31 10.23
CA LEU A 220 -2.01 21.44 11.30
C LEU A 220 -1.47 22.27 12.46
N LYS A 221 -2.15 22.20 13.59
CA LYS A 221 -1.60 22.69 14.85
C LYS A 221 -0.45 21.76 15.26
N PRO A 222 0.65 22.29 15.82
CA PRO A 222 1.69 21.46 16.42
C PRO A 222 1.07 20.50 17.43
N ALA A 223 1.56 19.26 17.48
CA ALA A 223 1.23 18.35 18.57
C ALA A 223 1.53 19.05 19.91
N ARG A 224 0.55 19.03 20.83
CA ARG A 224 0.73 19.48 22.20
C ARG A 224 1.31 18.36 23.05
#